data_AF-A0AA91GJM3-F1
#
_entry.id   AF-A0AA91GJM3-F1
#
_cell.length_a   1.000
_cell.length_b   1.000
_cell.length_c   1.000
_cell.angle_alpha   90.00
_cell.angle_beta   90.00
_cell.angle_gamma   90.00
#
_symmetry.space_group_name_H-M   'P 1'
#
loop_
_entity.id
_entity.type
_entity.pdbx_description
1 polymer ?
#
loop_
_entity_poly.entity_id
_entity_poly.type
_entity_poly.pdbx_seq_one_letter_code
_entity_poly.pdbx_strand_id
1 'polypeptide(L)' 'MSKPNFQAMSQKQLHAYVLAHRDDQEAFYAYVDKLHAEANWVEMPPLQSLEDLENYPEFLERVRNGSEPQDNAV' A
#
# COMPACT_ATOMS: atom_id res chain seq x y z
N MET A 1 -4.89 -3.25 30.63
CA MET A 1 -3.78 -3.72 29.79
C MET A 1 -3.32 -2.55 28.95
N SER A 2 -2.01 -2.26 28.93
CA SER A 2 -1.47 -1.15 28.16
C SER A 2 -1.62 -1.43 26.66
N LYS A 3 -2.23 -0.50 25.93
CA LYS A 3 -2.25 -0.57 24.47
C LYS A 3 -0.82 -0.39 23.94
N PRO A 4 -0.39 -1.18 22.94
CA PRO A 4 0.89 -0.96 22.27
C PRO A 4 0.88 0.40 21.57
N ASN A 5 2.05 1.05 21.49
CA ASN A 5 2.18 2.31 20.75
C ASN A 5 2.27 2.02 19.25
N PHE A 6 1.14 2.08 18.57
CA PHE A 6 1.01 1.80 17.14
C PHE A 6 1.85 2.73 16.25
N GLN A 7 2.06 3.98 16.68
CA GLN A 7 2.84 4.97 15.91
C GLN A 7 4.34 4.62 15.86
N ALA A 8 4.84 3.91 16.88
CA ALA A 8 6.23 3.47 16.94
C ALA A 8 6.49 2.15 16.20
N MET A 9 5.43 1.40 15.85
CA MET A 9 5.55 0.09 15.18
C MET A 9 5.81 0.26 13.68
N SER A 10 6.58 -0.65 13.07
CA SER A 10 6.75 -0.68 11.62
C SER A 10 5.47 -1.11 10.90
N GLN A 11 5.34 -0.79 9.61
CA GLN A 11 4.17 -1.16 8.81
C GLN A 11 3.90 -2.69 8.87
N LYS A 12 4.95 -3.52 8.83
CA LYS A 12 4.83 -4.99 8.95
C LYS A 12 4.31 -5.42 10.33
N GLN A 13 4.74 -4.75 11.39
CA GLN A 13 4.29 -5.03 12.76
C GLN A 13 2.82 -4.63 12.95
N LEU A 14 2.41 -3.48 12.42
CA LEU A 14 1.02 -3.03 12.40
C LEU A 14 0.14 -4.00 11.61
N HIS A 15 0.57 -4.43 10.43
CA HIS A 15 -0.15 -5.40 9.62
C HIS A 15 -0.38 -6.72 10.39
N ALA A 16 0.66 -7.29 11.00
CA ALA A 16 0.53 -8.50 11.79
C ALA A 16 -0.40 -8.32 13.00
N TYR A 17 -0.35 -7.15 13.65
CA TYR A 17 -1.21 -6.84 14.79
C TYR A 17 -2.68 -6.72 14.36
N VAL A 18 -2.98 -5.96 13.31
CA VAL A 18 -4.34 -5.79 12.78
C VAL A 18 -4.94 -7.15 12.37
N LEU A 19 -4.14 -8.04 11.78
CA LEU A 19 -4.60 -9.38 11.42
C LEU A 19 -4.95 -10.24 12.63
N ALA A 20 -4.21 -10.10 13.74
CA ALA A 20 -4.47 -10.80 15.00
C ALA A 20 -5.59 -10.14 15.83
N HIS A 21 -5.81 -8.83 15.65
CA HIS A 21 -6.73 -7.99 16.41
C HIS A 21 -7.65 -7.22 15.47
N ARG A 22 -8.47 -7.94 14.71
CA ARG A 22 -9.33 -7.34 13.67
C ARG A 22 -10.38 -6.37 14.20
N ASP A 23 -10.74 -6.48 15.48
CA ASP A 23 -11.68 -5.58 16.15
C ASP A 23 -11.02 -4.29 16.65
N ASP A 24 -9.68 -4.22 16.65
CA ASP A 24 -8.94 -3.03 17.07
C ASP A 24 -8.86 -2.01 15.93
N GLN A 25 -9.85 -1.12 15.91
CA GLN A 25 -9.91 -0.03 14.94
C GLN A 25 -8.73 0.93 15.05
N GLU A 26 -8.16 1.13 16.24
CA GLU A 26 -7.03 2.04 16.44
C GLU A 26 -5.78 1.51 15.75
N ALA A 27 -5.53 0.20 15.83
CA ALA A 27 -4.47 -0.46 15.09
C ALA A 27 -4.69 -0.39 13.57
N PHE A 28 -5.94 -0.54 13.13
CA PHE A 28 -6.29 -0.43 11.71
C PHE A 28 -6.02 0.97 11.16
N TYR A 29 -6.49 2.03 11.85
CA TYR A 29 -6.23 3.40 11.42
C TYR A 29 -4.74 3.71 11.41
N ALA A 30 -3.99 3.30 12.45
CA ALA A 30 -2.54 3.50 12.48
C ALA A 30 -1.81 2.78 11.33
N TYR A 31 -2.26 1.58 10.95
CA TYR A 31 -1.74 0.86 9.78
C TYR A 31 -2.02 1.61 8.48
N VAL A 32 -3.25 2.07 8.27
CA VAL A 32 -3.67 2.78 7.05
C VAL A 32 -3.00 4.15 6.94
N ASP A 33 -2.89 4.90 8.02
CA ASP A 33 -2.19 6.20 8.03
C ASP A 33 -0.72 6.01 7.66
N LYS A 34 -0.08 4.98 8.23
CA LYS A 34 1.31 4.66 7.90
C LYS A 34 1.47 4.19 6.46
N LEU A 35 0.50 3.41 5.97
CA LEU A 35 0.44 2.97 4.58
C LEU A 35 0.40 4.15 3.63
N HIS A 36 -0.42 5.17 3.90
CA HIS A 36 -0.49 6.41 3.10
C HIS A 36 0.76 7.29 3.25
N ALA A 37 1.35 7.37 4.45
CA ALA A 37 2.57 8.15 4.66
C ALA A 37 3.79 7.55 3.95
N GLU A 38 3.87 6.22 3.88
CA GLU A 38 4.93 5.48 3.17
C GLU A 38 4.54 5.16 1.71
N ALA A 39 3.32 5.50 1.29
CA ALA A 39 2.81 5.20 -0.02
C ALA A 39 3.50 6.05 -1.10
N ASN A 40 4.28 5.39 -1.96
CA ASN A 40 4.69 5.95 -3.25
C ASN A 40 3.77 5.47 -4.40
N TRP A 41 2.46 5.43 -4.14
CA TRP A 41 1.48 4.86 -5.06
C TRP A 41 1.02 5.99 -5.96
N VAL A 42 0.95 5.74 -7.27
CA VAL A 42 0.36 6.69 -8.19
C VAL A 42 -1.15 6.50 -8.11
N GLU A 43 -1.85 7.51 -7.60
CA GLU A 43 -3.32 7.53 -7.60
C GLU A 43 -3.78 7.62 -9.06
N MET A 44 -4.42 6.55 -9.56
CA MET A 44 -4.93 6.51 -10.92
C MET A 44 -6.45 6.48 -10.88
N PRO A 45 -7.15 7.46 -11.48
CA PRO A 45 -8.59 7.41 -11.58
C PRO A 45 -9.01 6.23 -12.48
N PRO A 46 -10.23 5.71 -12.31
CA PRO A 46 -10.74 4.65 -13.18
C PRO A 46 -10.77 5.13 -14.63
N LEU A 47 -10.12 4.37 -15.51
CA LEU A 47 -10.14 4.60 -16.96
C LEU A 47 -11.60 4.55 -17.43
N GLN A 48 -12.06 5.59 -18.12
CA GLN A 48 -13.39 5.65 -18.71
C GLN A 48 -13.40 4.98 -20.09
N SER A 49 -12.23 4.87 -20.73
CA SER A 49 -12.03 4.25 -22.03
C SER A 49 -10.61 3.68 -22.16
N LEU A 50 -10.37 2.87 -23.21
CA LEU A 50 -9.02 2.40 -23.53
C LEU A 50 -8.10 3.53 -24.04
N GLU A 51 -8.68 4.56 -24.65
CA GLU A 51 -7.97 5.75 -25.12
C GLU A 51 -7.41 6.58 -23.96
N ASP A 52 -8.06 6.54 -22.79
CA ASP A 52 -7.57 7.22 -21.60
C ASP A 52 -6.19 6.76 -21.17
N LEU A 53 -5.78 5.55 -21.58
CA LEU A 53 -4.46 5.00 -21.29
C LEU A 53 -3.32 5.84 -21.91
N GLU A 54 -3.59 6.59 -23.00
CA GLU A 54 -2.63 7.51 -23.60
C GLU A 54 -2.32 8.70 -22.69
N ASN A 55 -3.23 9.06 -21.79
CA ASN A 55 -3.04 10.16 -20.84
C ASN A 55 -2.14 9.78 -19.65
N TYR A 56 -1.76 8.50 -19.51
CA TYR A 56 -0.96 7.99 -18.40
C TYR A 56 0.35 7.34 -18.89
N PRO A 57 1.26 8.09 -19.52
CA PRO A 57 2.50 7.55 -20.05
C PRO A 57 3.39 6.95 -18.95
N GLU A 58 3.41 7.53 -17.75
CA GLU A 58 4.18 7.00 -16.61
C GLU A 58 3.71 5.61 -16.16
N PHE A 59 2.41 5.30 -16.28
CA PHE A 59 1.88 3.96 -16.01
C PHE A 59 2.40 2.96 -17.05
N LEU A 60 2.33 3.32 -18.34
CA LEU A 60 2.82 2.49 -19.42
C LEU A 60 4.33 2.23 -19.28
N GLU A 61 5.11 3.23 -18.88
CA GLU A 61 6.52 3.09 -18.58
C GLU A 61 6.76 2.17 -17.38
N ARG A 62 6.00 2.34 -16.28
CA ARG A 62 6.14 1.48 -15.09
C ARG A 62 5.74 0.03 -15.35
N VAL A 63 4.70 -0.23 -16.12
CA VAL A 63 4.29 -1.60 -16.50
C VAL A 63 5.34 -2.22 -17.43
N ARG A 64 5.85 -1.44 -18.39
CA ARG A 64 6.91 -1.89 -19.31
C ARG A 64 8.21 -2.21 -18.56
N ASN A 65 8.60 -1.37 -17.61
CA ASN A 65 9.82 -1.53 -16.82
C ASN A 65 9.66 -2.55 -15.67
N GLY A 66 8.45 -2.73 -15.14
CA GLY A 66 8.12 -3.69 -14.09
C GLY A 66 7.83 -5.10 -14.59
N SER A 67 7.98 -5.35 -15.90
CA SER A 67 7.88 -6.69 -16.49
C SER A 67 9.15 -7.54 -16.29
N GLU A 68 10.19 -7.02 -15.65
CA GLU A 68 11.23 -7.88 -15.08
C GLU A 68 10.65 -8.61 -13.85
N PRO A 69 10.63 -9.95 -13.85
CA PRO A 69 10.17 -10.68 -12.69
C PRO A 69 11.09 -10.35 -11.52
N GLN A 70 10.57 -9.70 -10.48
CA GLN A 70 11.19 -9.77 -9.16
C GLN A 70 10.91 -11.16 -8.57
N ASP A 71 11.44 -12.18 -9.26
CA ASP A 71 11.75 -13.47 -8.66
C ASP A 71 12.96 -13.21 -7.76
N ASN A 72 12.70 -13.04 -6.45
CA ASN A 72 13.58 -13.42 -5.34
C ASN A 72 13.05 -12.82 -4.03
N ALA A 73 12.14 -13.54 -3.39
CA ALA A 73 11.99 -13.50 -1.94
C ALA A 73 11.52 -14.88 -1.46
N VAL A 74 12.47 -15.81 -1.37
CA VAL A 74 12.42 -17.01 -0.50
C VAL A 74 13.62 -16.93 0.43
#